data_AF-A0AAU3DPP2-F1
#
_entry.id   AF-A0AAU3DPP2-F1
#
_cell.length_a   1.000
_cell.length_b   1.000
_cell.length_c   1.000
_cell.angle_alpha   90.00
_cell.angle_beta   90.00
_cell.angle_gamma   90.00
#
_symmetry.space_group_name_H-M   'P 1'
#
loop_
_entity.id
_entity.type
_entity.pdbx_description
1 polymer ?
#
loop_
_entity_poly.entity_id
_entity_poly.type
_entity_poly.pdbx_seq_one_letter_code
_entity_poly.pdbx_strand_id
1 'polypeptide(L)'
;MARSLEVLLAQLNARFPGRSVTSDGSIGDADHQKRDSDHNPWYGPGIVTARDYTHDPEHGLDIQQIADQLLESRDPRIKYVIANRQIATAGSWQWAPYNGTNPHDKHVHLSVVADPRCDDEQPWALPVLGEVAPDGGAEEPNFTTRGNGVNVRKEPRLGAPVVTTLAGPTRVHVSCQTRGDQVDAAGRSSDAWAHLSAQGGYVSNVYIDHPETWLPDVSDC
;
A
#
# COMPACT_ATOMS: atom_id res chain seq x y z
N MET A 1 11.35 -10.21 6.48
CA MET A 1 11.32 -8.89 5.81
C MET A 1 10.20 -8.07 6.42
N ALA A 2 10.41 -6.77 6.61
CA ALA A 2 9.41 -5.85 7.12
C ALA A 2 8.25 -5.70 6.12
N ARG A 3 7.00 -5.74 6.60
CA ARG A 3 5.82 -5.75 5.71
C ARG A 3 5.64 -4.46 4.92
N SER A 4 5.99 -3.31 5.48
CA SER A 4 5.95 -2.02 4.76
C SER A 4 6.78 -2.03 3.47
N LEU A 5 7.94 -2.69 3.47
CA LEU A 5 8.82 -2.83 2.29
C LEU A 5 8.24 -3.78 1.24
N GLU A 6 7.47 -4.80 1.65
CA GLU A 6 6.74 -5.66 0.73
C GLU A 6 5.56 -4.91 0.07
N VAL A 7 4.89 -4.04 0.82
CA VAL A 7 3.82 -3.17 0.27
C VAL A 7 4.37 -2.26 -0.82
N LEU A 8 5.51 -1.59 -0.60
CA LEU A 8 6.12 -0.74 -1.65
C LEU A 8 6.49 -1.56 -2.89
N LEU A 9 7.08 -2.75 -2.72
CA LEU A 9 7.40 -3.63 -3.85
C LEU A 9 6.14 -3.98 -4.65
N ALA A 10 5.06 -4.35 -3.97
CA ALA A 10 3.79 -4.69 -4.61
C ALA A 10 3.21 -3.50 -5.39
N GLN A 11 3.24 -2.30 -4.81
CA GLN A 11 2.79 -1.08 -5.49
C GLN A 11 3.64 -0.77 -6.73
N LEU A 12 4.97 -0.92 -6.65
CA LEU A 12 5.87 -0.72 -7.79
C LEU A 12 5.65 -1.75 -8.89
N ASN A 13 5.44 -3.02 -8.54
CA ASN A 13 5.13 -4.08 -9.51
C ASN A 13 3.78 -3.87 -10.20
N ALA A 14 2.78 -3.39 -9.45
CA ALA A 14 1.48 -3.06 -10.03
C ALA A 14 1.57 -1.85 -10.97
N ARG A 15 2.34 -0.83 -10.60
CA ARG A 15 2.52 0.39 -11.39
C ARG A 15 3.41 0.19 -12.62
N PHE A 16 4.42 -0.66 -12.52
CA PHE A 16 5.43 -0.93 -13.55
C PHE A 16 5.59 -2.44 -13.77
N PRO A 17 4.58 -3.13 -14.33
CA PRO A 17 4.58 -4.59 -14.43
C PRO A 17 5.70 -5.17 -15.31
N GLY A 18 6.30 -4.35 -16.18
CA GLY A 18 7.40 -4.73 -17.05
C GLY A 18 8.80 -4.39 -16.51
N ARG A 19 8.91 -3.82 -15.30
CA ARG A 19 10.22 -3.40 -14.78
C ARG A 19 11.12 -4.61 -14.50
N SER A 20 12.40 -4.39 -14.67
CA SER A 20 13.47 -5.25 -14.18
C SER A 20 13.40 -5.36 -12.66
N VAL A 21 13.66 -6.58 -12.17
CA VAL A 21 13.80 -6.93 -10.76
C VAL A 21 15.22 -7.38 -10.41
N THR A 22 16.17 -7.16 -11.33
CA THR A 22 17.53 -7.74 -11.30
C THR A 22 18.34 -7.28 -10.08
N SER A 23 18.02 -6.12 -9.52
CA SER A 23 18.65 -5.55 -8.32
C SER A 23 17.66 -5.40 -7.16
N ASP A 24 16.53 -6.11 -7.17
CA ASP A 24 15.63 -6.16 -6.02
C ASP A 24 16.28 -7.00 -4.92
N GLY A 25 16.83 -6.33 -3.91
CA GLY A 25 17.57 -6.92 -2.80
C GLY A 25 16.69 -7.05 -1.58
N SER A 26 16.67 -8.23 -0.95
CA SER A 26 15.88 -8.47 0.26
C SER A 26 16.77 -8.83 1.45
N ILE A 27 17.23 -10.07 1.51
CA ILE A 27 18.08 -10.57 2.58
C ILE A 27 19.54 -10.57 2.08
N GLY A 28 20.44 -10.00 2.87
CA GLY A 28 21.88 -10.11 2.60
C GLY A 28 22.32 -11.57 2.57
N ASP A 29 23.20 -11.92 1.64
CA ASP A 29 23.79 -13.26 1.59
C ASP A 29 24.60 -13.59 2.87
N ALA A 30 25.06 -14.83 3.01
CA ALA A 30 25.79 -15.29 4.20
C ALA A 30 27.08 -14.49 4.49
N ASP A 31 27.68 -13.84 3.49
CA ASP A 31 28.85 -12.98 3.66
C ASP A 31 28.45 -11.55 4.07
N HIS A 32 27.30 -11.06 3.61
CA HIS A 32 26.70 -9.79 4.02
C HIS A 32 26.14 -9.84 5.45
N GLN A 33 25.69 -11.02 5.90
CA GLN A 33 25.24 -11.30 7.28
C GLN A 33 26.35 -11.17 8.34
N LYS A 34 27.62 -11.09 7.93
CA LYS A 34 28.77 -10.88 8.82
C LYS A 34 28.99 -9.42 9.20
N ARG A 35 28.22 -8.48 8.61
CA ARG A 35 28.32 -7.03 8.86
C ARG A 35 27.09 -6.55 9.63
N ASP A 36 27.19 -5.40 10.30
CA ASP A 36 26.01 -4.73 10.84
C ASP A 36 25.26 -4.03 9.69
N SER A 37 24.08 -4.54 9.32
CA SER A 37 23.32 -4.07 8.16
C SER A 37 21.82 -4.34 8.33
N ASP A 38 21.01 -3.39 7.92
CA ASP A 38 19.54 -3.52 7.93
C ASP A 38 19.01 -4.58 6.94
N HIS A 39 19.87 -5.10 6.04
CA HIS A 39 19.58 -6.28 5.19
C HIS A 39 19.73 -7.63 5.91
N ASN A 40 20.14 -7.61 7.18
CA ASN A 40 20.27 -8.82 7.99
C ASN A 40 19.01 -9.03 8.84
N PRO A 41 18.62 -10.27 9.16
CA PRO A 41 17.56 -10.53 10.13
C PRO A 41 18.02 -10.06 11.52
N TRP A 42 17.47 -8.96 12.04
CA TRP A 42 17.98 -8.38 13.29
C TRP A 42 16.92 -7.82 14.23
N TYR A 43 15.78 -7.36 13.71
CA TYR A 43 14.71 -6.79 14.53
C TYR A 43 13.68 -7.86 14.92
N GLY A 44 13.29 -7.93 16.21
CA GLY A 44 12.22 -8.82 16.67
C GLY A 44 12.46 -10.31 16.30
N PRO A 45 11.51 -11.02 15.66
CA PRO A 45 11.62 -12.43 15.29
C PRO A 45 12.59 -12.71 14.11
N GLY A 46 13.53 -11.81 13.81
CA GLY A 46 14.41 -11.90 12.65
C GLY A 46 13.88 -11.13 11.43
N ILE A 47 13.31 -9.96 11.66
CA ILE A 47 12.85 -9.04 10.61
C ILE A 47 14.07 -8.33 10.01
N VAL A 48 14.08 -8.30 8.67
CA VAL A 48 14.99 -7.50 7.84
C VAL A 48 14.29 -6.18 7.56
N THR A 49 14.96 -5.05 7.83
CA THR A 49 14.38 -3.70 7.79
C THR A 49 14.90 -2.86 6.62
N ALA A 50 15.55 -3.47 5.64
CA ALA A 50 15.94 -2.80 4.39
C ALA A 50 15.61 -3.63 3.15
N ARG A 51 15.37 -2.93 2.05
CA ARG A 51 15.14 -3.49 0.72
C ARG A 51 15.71 -2.57 -0.35
N ASP A 52 16.24 -3.19 -1.39
CA ASP A 52 16.65 -2.52 -2.62
C ASP A 52 15.56 -2.68 -3.69
N TYR A 53 15.32 -1.63 -4.48
CA TYR A 53 14.39 -1.64 -5.62
C TYR A 53 15.14 -1.23 -6.89
N THR A 54 15.06 -2.08 -7.91
CA THR A 54 15.83 -1.95 -9.16
C THR A 54 15.57 -0.63 -9.88
N HIS A 55 16.64 -0.02 -10.41
CA HIS A 55 16.54 1.07 -11.38
C HIS A 55 16.20 0.52 -12.77
N ASP A 56 15.08 0.97 -13.30
CA ASP A 56 14.66 0.63 -14.66
C ASP A 56 13.81 1.76 -15.27
N PRO A 57 14.45 2.87 -15.68
CA PRO A 57 13.75 4.02 -16.21
C PRO A 57 13.11 3.71 -17.58
N GLU A 58 13.62 2.72 -18.33
CA GLU A 58 13.04 2.27 -19.59
C GLU A 58 11.63 1.69 -19.40
N HIS A 59 11.36 1.12 -18.22
CA HIS A 59 10.05 0.59 -17.82
C HIS A 59 9.36 1.43 -16.74
N GLY A 60 9.85 2.66 -16.51
CA GLY A 60 9.21 3.69 -15.71
C GLY A 60 9.67 3.84 -14.25
N LEU A 61 10.58 2.99 -13.76
CA LEU A 61 11.09 3.09 -12.38
C LEU A 61 12.45 3.81 -12.33
N ASP A 62 12.41 5.12 -12.12
CA ASP A 62 13.59 5.94 -11.85
C ASP A 62 13.91 5.97 -10.35
N ILE A 63 15.16 5.62 -9.97
CA ILE A 63 15.56 5.51 -8.57
C ILE A 63 15.73 6.87 -7.89
N GLN A 64 16.10 7.91 -8.62
CA GLN A 64 16.20 9.25 -8.05
C GLN A 64 14.80 9.79 -7.79
N GLN A 65 13.89 9.62 -8.75
CA GLN A 65 12.50 10.06 -8.60
C GLN A 65 11.82 9.44 -7.37
N ILE A 66 11.91 8.11 -7.19
CA ILE A 66 11.30 7.46 -6.03
C ILE A 66 12.02 7.82 -4.73
N ALA A 67 13.35 7.97 -4.74
CA ALA A 67 14.11 8.34 -3.55
C ALA A 67 13.74 9.75 -3.06
N ASP A 68 13.59 10.70 -3.99
CA ASP A 68 13.15 12.07 -3.67
C ASP A 68 11.72 12.06 -3.11
N GLN A 69 10.79 11.33 -3.72
CA GLN A 69 9.41 11.24 -3.22
C GLN A 69 9.29 10.56 -1.86
N LEU A 70 10.09 9.52 -1.60
CA LEU A 70 10.20 8.90 -0.29
C LEU A 70 10.67 9.93 0.75
N LEU A 71 11.71 10.71 0.41
CA LEU A 71 12.23 11.73 1.30
C LEU A 71 11.23 12.87 1.56
N GLU A 72 10.51 13.31 0.52
CA GLU A 72 9.47 14.35 0.59
C GLU A 72 8.26 13.92 1.42
N SER A 73 7.87 12.64 1.35
CA SER A 73 6.72 12.10 2.11
C SER A 73 6.92 12.20 3.62
N ARG A 74 8.17 12.20 4.08
CA ARG A 74 8.55 12.13 5.51
C ARG A 74 7.83 11.03 6.28
N ASP A 75 7.55 9.92 5.60
CA ASP A 75 6.83 8.80 6.18
C ASP A 75 7.54 8.31 7.47
N PRO A 76 6.84 8.19 8.60
CA PRO A 76 7.44 7.89 9.90
C PRO A 76 8.05 6.48 9.97
N ARG A 77 7.84 5.63 8.96
CA ARG A 77 8.48 4.33 8.83
C ARG A 77 9.92 4.45 8.32
N ILE A 78 10.27 5.51 7.60
CA ILE A 78 11.61 5.66 6.99
C ILE A 78 12.67 5.90 8.08
N LYS A 79 13.76 5.13 8.01
CA LYS A 79 15.00 5.35 8.77
C LYS A 79 16.00 6.15 7.92
N TYR A 80 16.28 5.68 6.71
CA TYR A 80 17.09 6.38 5.71
C TYR A 80 16.86 5.83 4.29
N VAL A 81 17.25 6.63 3.29
CA VAL A 81 17.22 6.28 1.86
C VAL A 81 18.61 6.52 1.26
N ILE A 82 19.06 5.63 0.37
CA ILE A 82 20.32 5.77 -0.38
C ILE A 82 20.04 5.56 -1.88
N ALA A 83 20.48 6.49 -2.71
CA ALA A 83 20.43 6.40 -4.18
C ALA A 83 21.55 7.27 -4.78
N ASN A 84 22.12 6.86 -5.91
CA ASN A 84 23.07 7.67 -6.70
C ASN A 84 24.21 8.31 -5.88
N ARG A 85 24.85 7.54 -4.99
CA ARG A 85 25.88 8.02 -4.05
C ARG A 85 25.43 9.16 -3.13
N GLN A 86 24.15 9.21 -2.81
CA GLN A 86 23.57 10.12 -1.83
C GLN A 86 22.84 9.32 -0.76
N ILE A 87 22.85 9.84 0.47
CA ILE A 87 22.10 9.29 1.61
C ILE A 87 21.33 10.42 2.27
N ALA A 88 20.09 10.14 2.67
CA ALA A 88 19.31 11.02 3.50
C ALA A 88 18.67 10.22 4.64
N THR A 89 18.65 10.81 5.84
CA THR A 89 18.14 10.15 7.05
C THR A 89 16.91 10.89 7.56
N ALA A 90 16.03 10.19 8.28
CA ALA A 90 14.85 10.80 8.91
C ALA A 90 15.19 11.88 9.96
N GLY A 91 16.46 12.00 10.37
CA GLY A 91 16.93 13.07 11.25
C GLY A 91 17.11 14.42 10.55
N SER A 92 17.53 14.42 9.28
CA SER A 92 17.80 15.65 8.52
C SER A 92 16.81 15.92 7.40
N TRP A 93 16.23 14.87 6.80
CA TRP A 93 15.47 14.95 5.54
C TRP A 93 16.22 15.69 4.43
N GLN A 94 17.57 15.61 4.46
CA GLN A 94 18.46 16.29 3.52
C GLN A 94 19.45 15.29 2.94
N TRP A 95 19.67 15.39 1.64
CA TRP A 95 20.68 14.62 0.93
C TRP A 95 22.10 15.02 1.35
N ALA A 96 22.92 14.02 1.66
CA ALA A 96 24.34 14.14 1.91
C ALA A 96 25.13 13.14 1.04
N PRO A 97 26.43 13.37 0.76
CA PRO A 97 27.25 12.42 0.04
C PRO A 97 27.32 11.05 0.73
N TYR A 98 27.15 9.97 -0.03
CA TYR A 98 27.34 8.60 0.42
C TYR A 98 28.66 8.02 -0.13
N ASN A 99 29.53 7.62 0.80
CA ASN A 99 30.87 7.13 0.49
C ASN A 99 31.02 5.60 0.61
N GLY A 100 29.90 4.88 0.70
CA GLY A 100 29.93 3.41 0.69
C GLY A 100 30.44 2.83 -0.62
N THR A 101 30.84 1.57 -0.56
CA THR A 101 31.41 0.84 -1.70
C THR A 101 30.40 0.61 -2.81
N ASN A 102 29.17 0.19 -2.47
CA ASN A 102 28.07 0.12 -3.43
C ASN A 102 27.60 1.55 -3.75
N PRO A 103 27.65 2.01 -5.01
CA PRO A 103 27.22 3.36 -5.36
C PRO A 103 25.70 3.59 -5.33
N HIS A 104 24.87 2.54 -5.26
CA HIS A 104 23.41 2.62 -5.37
C HIS A 104 22.93 3.33 -6.65
N ASP A 105 23.57 3.03 -7.80
CA ASP A 105 23.22 3.56 -9.12
C ASP A 105 22.38 2.57 -9.96
N LYS A 106 22.16 1.35 -9.44
CA LYS A 106 21.31 0.30 -10.04
C LYS A 106 20.05 0.01 -9.24
N HIS A 107 19.92 0.58 -8.05
CA HIS A 107 18.76 0.42 -7.18
C HIS A 107 18.72 1.57 -6.18
N VAL A 108 17.51 1.90 -5.73
CA VAL A 108 17.32 2.69 -4.51
C VAL A 108 17.32 1.72 -3.33
N HIS A 109 18.03 2.07 -2.27
CA HIS A 109 18.01 1.38 -1.00
C HIS A 109 17.13 2.14 -0.01
N LEU A 110 16.14 1.46 0.56
CA LEU A 110 15.26 2.00 1.60
C LEU A 110 15.41 1.17 2.86
N SER A 111 15.74 1.83 3.96
CA SER A 111 15.68 1.24 5.29
C SER A 111 14.54 1.87 6.11
N VAL A 112 13.77 1.03 6.78
CA VAL A 112 12.71 1.41 7.72
C VAL A 112 13.18 1.28 9.17
N VAL A 113 12.49 1.95 10.09
CA VAL A 113 12.80 1.94 11.52
C VAL A 113 12.75 0.53 12.11
N ALA A 114 13.45 0.30 13.21
CA ALA A 114 13.47 -0.98 13.92
C ALA A 114 12.52 -0.95 15.12
N ASP A 115 11.24 -0.74 14.83
CA ASP A 115 10.14 -0.76 15.78
C ASP A 115 8.88 -1.26 15.06
N PRO A 116 7.71 -1.42 15.74
CA PRO A 116 6.52 -2.00 15.11
C PRO A 116 6.04 -1.29 13.84
N ARG A 117 6.41 -0.02 13.60
CA ARG A 117 6.08 0.70 12.37
C ARG A 117 6.70 0.06 11.12
N CYS A 118 7.76 -0.73 11.25
CA CYS A 118 8.35 -1.43 10.10
C CYS A 118 7.36 -2.39 9.43
N ASP A 119 6.43 -2.95 10.19
CA ASP A 119 5.39 -3.86 9.71
C ASP A 119 4.06 -3.17 9.42
N ASP A 120 3.99 -1.84 9.48
CA ASP A 120 2.79 -1.09 9.10
C ASP A 120 2.57 -1.16 7.58
N GLU A 121 1.48 -1.83 7.20
CA GLU A 121 1.09 -2.13 5.82
C GLU A 121 0.33 -0.97 5.12
N GLN A 122 0.25 0.22 5.74
CA GLN A 122 -0.30 1.40 5.06
C GLN A 122 0.36 1.60 3.68
N PRO A 123 -0.41 1.79 2.60
CA PRO A 123 0.16 2.03 1.27
C PRO A 123 1.13 3.23 1.27
N TRP A 124 2.21 3.13 0.50
CA TRP A 124 3.12 4.26 0.30
C TRP A 124 2.46 5.29 -0.61
N ALA A 125 2.41 6.53 -0.14
CA ALA A 125 1.81 7.66 -0.83
C ALA A 125 2.85 8.43 -1.66
N LEU A 126 3.26 7.86 -2.79
CA LEU A 126 4.28 8.47 -3.67
C LEU A 126 3.64 8.86 -5.01
N PRO A 127 3.85 10.09 -5.52
CA PRO A 127 3.31 10.52 -6.82
C PRO A 127 3.63 9.56 -7.99
N VAL A 128 4.78 8.89 -7.98
CA VAL A 128 5.19 7.93 -9.01
C VAL A 128 4.26 6.71 -9.09
N LEU A 129 3.60 6.37 -7.97
CA LEU A 129 2.64 5.28 -7.87
C LEU A 129 1.24 5.66 -8.40
N GLY A 130 1.05 6.90 -8.86
CA GLY A 130 -0.25 7.48 -9.24
C GLY A 130 -0.71 8.52 -8.22
N GLU A 131 -1.74 9.32 -8.56
CA GLU A 131 -2.30 10.31 -7.64
C GLU A 131 -2.74 9.63 -6.33
N VAL A 132 -1.97 9.88 -5.29
CA VAL A 132 -2.44 9.76 -3.92
C VAL A 132 -2.77 11.17 -3.50
N ALA A 133 -4.07 11.47 -3.43
CA ALA A 133 -4.57 12.72 -2.86
C ALA A 133 -3.84 13.01 -1.53
N PRO A 134 -3.48 14.28 -1.24
CA PRO A 134 -2.86 14.61 0.02
C PRO A 134 -3.86 14.21 1.12
N ASP A 135 -3.42 13.32 1.99
CA ASP A 135 -4.18 12.53 2.98
C ASP A 135 -4.71 11.18 2.46
N GLY A 136 -3.79 10.21 2.31
CA GLY A 136 -4.09 8.79 2.49
C GLY A 136 -5.30 8.25 1.73
N GLY A 137 -5.29 8.30 0.39
CA GLY A 137 -5.93 7.29 -0.47
C GLY A 137 -7.36 6.85 -0.15
N ALA A 138 -8.25 7.77 0.27
CA ALA A 138 -9.68 7.59 0.06
C ALA A 138 -10.10 8.49 -1.10
N GLU A 139 -10.60 7.91 -2.18
CA GLU A 139 -11.54 8.65 -3.03
C GLU A 139 -12.59 9.27 -2.08
N GLU A 140 -12.95 10.56 -2.27
CA GLU A 140 -13.86 11.26 -1.37
C GLU A 140 -15.08 10.38 -1.07
N PRO A 141 -15.39 10.07 0.21
CA PRO A 141 -16.49 9.18 0.52
C PRO A 141 -17.80 9.71 -0.05
N ASN A 142 -18.37 8.97 -0.98
CA ASN A 142 -19.65 9.28 -1.62
C ASN A 142 -20.84 8.65 -0.88
N PHE A 143 -20.60 7.69 0.03
CA PHE A 143 -21.63 7.08 0.86
C PHE A 143 -21.19 6.83 2.31
N THR A 144 -22.17 6.52 3.16
CA THR A 144 -21.95 6.07 4.54
C THR A 144 -22.61 4.71 4.73
N THR A 145 -22.01 3.80 5.48
CA THR A 145 -22.64 2.52 5.82
C THR A 145 -23.64 2.67 6.98
N ARG A 146 -24.59 1.74 7.07
CA ARG A 146 -25.49 1.58 8.23
C ARG A 146 -25.13 0.32 9.02
N GLY A 147 -25.31 0.39 10.34
CA GLY A 147 -25.02 -0.72 11.25
C GLY A 147 -23.54 -0.81 11.64
N ASN A 148 -23.22 -1.77 12.51
CA ASN A 148 -21.87 -2.06 13.00
C ASN A 148 -21.51 -3.49 12.61
N GLY A 149 -20.26 -3.75 12.23
CA GLY A 149 -19.83 -5.08 11.83
C GLY A 149 -20.21 -5.44 10.40
N VAL A 150 -20.16 -4.49 9.46
CA VAL A 150 -20.55 -4.70 8.07
C VAL A 150 -19.44 -5.43 7.33
N ASN A 151 -19.73 -6.61 6.80
CA ASN A 151 -18.75 -7.42 6.08
C ASN A 151 -18.50 -6.89 4.67
N VAL A 152 -17.23 -6.70 4.33
CA VAL A 152 -16.77 -6.50 2.95
C VAL A 152 -16.28 -7.85 2.43
N ARG A 153 -16.84 -8.33 1.32
CA ARG A 153 -16.57 -9.66 0.75
C ARG A 153 -15.77 -9.57 -0.52
N LYS A 154 -15.03 -10.64 -0.87
CA LYS A 154 -14.17 -10.62 -2.07
C LYS A 154 -14.95 -10.58 -3.39
N GLU A 155 -16.18 -11.10 -3.38
CA GLU A 155 -17.09 -11.18 -4.54
C GLU A 155 -18.52 -10.82 -4.08
N PRO A 156 -19.44 -10.42 -4.99
CA PRO A 156 -20.81 -10.01 -4.65
C PRO A 156 -21.73 -11.20 -4.32
N ARG A 157 -21.32 -12.06 -3.38
CA ARG A 157 -22.08 -13.24 -2.94
C ARG A 157 -21.86 -13.53 -1.46
N LEU A 158 -22.87 -14.11 -0.81
CA LEU A 158 -22.87 -14.39 0.64
C LEU A 158 -21.79 -15.42 1.04
N GLY A 159 -21.44 -16.33 0.13
CA GLY A 159 -20.41 -17.34 0.35
C GLY A 159 -18.96 -16.87 0.14
N ALA A 160 -18.74 -15.63 -0.33
CA ALA A 160 -17.39 -15.15 -0.60
C ALA A 160 -16.62 -14.83 0.69
N PRO A 161 -15.27 -15.05 0.70
CA PRO A 161 -14.43 -14.69 1.83
C PRO A 161 -14.63 -13.23 2.25
N VAL A 162 -14.69 -13.00 3.57
CA VAL A 162 -14.70 -11.65 4.14
C VAL A 162 -13.28 -11.10 4.07
N VAL A 163 -13.12 -9.98 3.37
CA VAL A 163 -11.85 -9.24 3.25
C VAL A 163 -11.59 -8.46 4.54
N THR A 164 -12.62 -7.78 5.04
CA THR A 164 -12.58 -7.03 6.30
C THR A 164 -14.00 -6.78 6.81
N THR A 165 -14.10 -6.22 8.01
CA THR A 165 -15.36 -5.82 8.62
C THR A 165 -15.29 -4.34 9.00
N LEU A 166 -16.26 -3.55 8.54
CA LEU A 166 -16.38 -2.14 8.88
C LEU A 166 -17.09 -1.99 10.23
N ALA A 167 -16.54 -1.13 11.09
CA ALA A 167 -17.21 -0.71 12.31
C ALA A 167 -18.46 0.14 11.99
N GLY A 168 -19.19 0.57 13.02
CA GLY A 168 -20.34 1.50 12.95
C GLY A 168 -20.16 2.66 11.96
N PRO A 169 -21.24 3.39 11.63
CA PRO A 169 -21.40 4.12 10.35
C PRO A 169 -20.07 4.65 9.80
N THR A 170 -19.58 3.99 8.76
CA THR A 170 -18.27 4.27 8.17
C THR A 170 -18.48 4.97 6.85
N ARG A 171 -17.80 6.10 6.64
CA ARG A 171 -17.78 6.77 5.33
C ARG A 171 -16.96 5.90 4.37
N VAL A 172 -17.54 5.58 3.22
CA VAL A 172 -16.95 4.69 2.21
C VAL A 172 -17.01 5.35 0.85
N HIS A 173 -16.08 4.95 -0.02
CA HIS A 173 -16.18 5.26 -1.44
C HIS A 173 -16.64 4.03 -2.21
N VAL A 174 -17.80 4.16 -2.88
CA VAL A 174 -18.33 3.18 -3.82
C VAL A 174 -17.86 3.55 -5.21
N SER A 175 -17.01 2.70 -5.78
CA SER A 175 -16.39 2.90 -7.11
C SER A 175 -17.27 2.39 -8.26
N CYS A 176 -17.98 1.28 -8.04
CA CYS A 176 -18.95 0.72 -8.96
C CYS A 176 -19.94 -0.15 -8.19
N GLN A 177 -21.01 -0.60 -8.85
CA GLN A 177 -21.97 -1.55 -8.29
C GLN A 177 -22.31 -2.66 -9.29
N THR A 178 -22.71 -3.82 -8.79
CA THR A 178 -23.08 -4.96 -9.63
C THR A 178 -24.18 -5.81 -8.99
N ARG A 179 -24.72 -6.75 -9.76
CA ARG A 179 -25.72 -7.72 -9.29
C ARG A 179 -25.02 -8.92 -8.64
N GLY A 180 -25.60 -9.44 -7.58
CA GLY A 180 -25.06 -10.56 -6.82
C GLY A 180 -26.14 -11.36 -6.08
N ASP A 181 -25.74 -12.03 -5.01
CA ASP A 181 -26.71 -12.74 -4.15
C ASP A 181 -27.70 -11.74 -3.52
N GLN A 182 -28.97 -12.16 -3.40
CA GLN A 182 -29.98 -11.42 -2.64
C GLN A 182 -29.61 -11.39 -1.15
N VAL A 183 -29.69 -10.21 -0.53
CA VAL A 183 -29.46 -10.03 0.91
C VAL A 183 -30.70 -9.40 1.55
N ASP A 184 -31.19 -10.03 2.61
CA ASP A 184 -32.29 -9.55 3.45
C ASP A 184 -31.77 -9.12 4.82
N ALA A 185 -31.77 -7.81 5.09
CA ALA A 185 -31.28 -7.26 6.36
C ALA A 185 -31.96 -5.94 6.72
N ALA A 186 -32.21 -5.71 8.02
CA ALA A 186 -32.77 -4.47 8.56
C ALA A 186 -34.07 -3.99 7.85
N GLY A 187 -34.92 -4.93 7.45
CA GLY A 187 -36.18 -4.65 6.75
C GLY A 187 -36.02 -4.25 5.27
N ARG A 188 -34.83 -4.43 4.70
CA ARG A 188 -34.52 -4.18 3.29
C ARG A 188 -34.06 -5.48 2.62
N SER A 189 -34.37 -5.60 1.33
CA SER A 189 -33.93 -6.68 0.46
C SER A 189 -33.26 -6.09 -0.77
N SER A 190 -32.09 -6.59 -1.16
CA SER A 190 -31.41 -6.18 -2.40
C SER A 190 -30.39 -7.21 -2.88
N ASP A 191 -30.30 -7.36 -4.20
CA ASP A 191 -29.30 -8.11 -4.95
C ASP A 191 -28.17 -7.22 -5.48
N ALA A 192 -28.12 -5.95 -5.08
CA ALA A 192 -27.12 -4.98 -5.52
C ALA A 192 -25.94 -4.94 -4.52
N TRP A 193 -24.74 -4.89 -5.07
CA TRP A 193 -23.48 -4.92 -4.32
C TRP A 193 -22.56 -3.80 -4.78
N ALA A 194 -22.13 -2.97 -3.84
CA ALA A 194 -21.20 -1.87 -4.03
C ALA A 194 -19.76 -2.34 -3.86
N HIS A 195 -18.90 -2.04 -4.85
CA HIS A 195 -17.46 -2.25 -4.74
C HIS A 195 -16.80 -1.06 -4.03
N LEU A 196 -16.15 -1.35 -2.90
CA LEU A 196 -15.41 -0.37 -2.11
C LEU A 196 -13.93 -0.39 -2.53
N SER A 197 -13.48 0.69 -3.16
CA SER A 197 -12.12 0.79 -3.73
C SER A 197 -11.04 0.62 -2.66
N ALA A 198 -11.20 1.29 -1.52
CA ALA A 198 -10.26 1.23 -0.40
C ALA A 198 -10.11 -0.17 0.22
N GLN A 199 -11.16 -0.99 0.19
CA GLN A 199 -11.13 -2.35 0.74
C GLN A 199 -10.94 -3.43 -0.33
N GLY A 200 -11.03 -3.09 -1.62
CA GLY A 200 -10.90 -4.04 -2.73
C GLY A 200 -11.89 -5.20 -2.67
N GLY A 201 -13.14 -4.90 -2.29
CA GLY A 201 -14.22 -5.87 -2.09
C GLY A 201 -15.61 -5.24 -2.12
N TYR A 202 -16.62 -6.08 -1.91
CA TYR A 202 -18.04 -5.78 -2.12
C TYR A 202 -18.82 -5.77 -0.81
N VAL A 203 -19.73 -4.81 -0.67
CA VAL A 203 -20.74 -4.77 0.39
C VAL A 203 -22.12 -4.76 -0.24
N SER A 204 -23.09 -5.47 0.36
CA SER A 204 -24.47 -5.39 -0.13
C SER A 204 -25.05 -3.99 0.15
N ASN A 205 -25.77 -3.44 -0.83
CA ASN A 205 -26.34 -2.10 -0.76
C ASN A 205 -27.42 -1.95 0.33
N VAL A 206 -27.92 -3.05 0.90
CA VAL A 206 -28.75 -2.99 2.12
C VAL A 206 -28.03 -2.30 3.28
N TYR A 207 -26.70 -2.39 3.33
CA TYR A 207 -25.83 -1.78 4.34
C TYR A 207 -25.30 -0.40 3.94
N ILE A 208 -25.69 0.15 2.79
CA ILE A 208 -25.41 1.54 2.44
C ILE A 208 -26.55 2.43 2.95
N ASP A 209 -26.21 3.55 3.57
CA ASP A 209 -27.15 4.54 4.10
C ASP A 209 -27.75 5.43 2.99
N HIS A 210 -28.44 4.78 2.07
CA HIS A 210 -29.17 5.41 0.99
C HIS A 210 -30.56 4.75 0.84
N PRO A 211 -31.63 5.49 0.48
CA PRO A 211 -32.96 4.92 0.30
C PRO A 211 -33.03 3.92 -0.86
N GLU A 212 -32.35 4.22 -1.96
CA GLU A 212 -32.30 3.34 -3.14
C GLU A 212 -31.41 2.12 -2.90
N THR A 213 -31.78 0.99 -3.50
CA THR A 213 -31.00 -0.25 -3.45
C THR A 213 -29.98 -0.34 -4.58
N TRP A 214 -30.27 0.27 -5.73
CA TRP A 214 -29.27 0.61 -6.74
C TRP A 214 -28.84 2.05 -6.50
N LEU A 215 -27.55 2.30 -6.28
CA LEU A 215 -27.08 3.62 -5.88
C LEU A 215 -27.07 4.58 -7.08
N PRO A 216 -27.56 5.81 -6.93
CA PRO A 216 -27.47 6.81 -7.99
C PRO A 216 -26.01 7.24 -8.20
N ASP A 217 -25.70 7.69 -9.42
CA ASP A 217 -24.37 8.21 -9.78
C ASP A 217 -23.20 7.24 -9.54
N VAL A 218 -23.49 5.94 -9.44
CA VAL A 218 -22.51 4.84 -9.35
C VAL A 218 -22.62 3.98 -10.60
N SER A 219 -21.52 3.85 -11.34
CA SER A 219 -21.46 3.03 -12.56
C SER A 219 -21.51 1.53 -12.27
N ASP A 220 -21.89 0.76 -13.28
CA ASP A 220 -21.82 -0.70 -13.23
C ASP A 220 -20.36 -1.17 -13.16
N CYS A 221 -20.09 -2.23 -12.39
CA CYS A 221 -18.95 -3.10 -12.60
C CYS A 221 -19.30 -4.09 -13.73
#